data_AF-Q68RG0-F1
#
_entry.id   AF-Q68RG0-F1
#
_cell.length_a   1.000
_cell.length_b   1.000
_cell.length_c   1.000
_cell.angle_alpha   90.00
_cell.angle_beta   90.00
_cell.angle_gamma   90.00
#
_symmetry.space_group_name_H-M   'P 1'
#
loop_
_entity.id
_entity.type
_entity.pdbx_description
1 polymer ?
#
loop_
_entity_poly.entity_id
_entity_poly.type
_entity_poly.pdbx_seq_one_letter_code
_entity_poly.pdbx_strand_id
1 'polypeptide(L)' 'YPERPIIFYAVCYMMVSLIFFIGFLLEDRVACNASSPAQYKASTVTQGSHNKACTMLFMVLYFFTMAGSVWWV' A
#
# COMPACT_ATOMS: atom_id res chain seq x y z
N TYR A 1 -16.31 -21.83 -16.62
CA TYR A 1 -16.10 -20.60 -17.42
C TYR A 1 -14.77 -19.99 -17.05
N PRO A 2 -13.68 -20.43 -17.71
CA PRO A 2 -12.31 -20.04 -17.41
C PRO A 2 -12.01 -18.56 -17.75
N GLU A 3 -12.93 -17.81 -18.37
CA GLU A 3 -12.71 -16.39 -18.68
C GLU A 3 -12.97 -15.42 -17.50
N ARG A 4 -13.75 -15.81 -16.50
CA ARG A 4 -14.12 -14.91 -15.39
C ARG A 4 -13.00 -14.66 -14.35
N PRO A 5 -12.19 -15.66 -13.94
CA PRO A 5 -11.10 -15.48 -12.98
C PRO A 5 -10.01 -14.51 -13.47
N ILE A 6 -9.74 -14.50 -14.78
CA ILE A 6 -8.74 -13.65 -15.42
C ILE A 6 -9.08 -12.16 -15.26
N ILE A 7 -10.36 -11.79 -15.36
CA ILE A 7 -10.80 -10.40 -15.20
C ILE A 7 -10.58 -9.94 -13.76
N PHE A 8 -10.89 -10.79 -12.76
CA PHE A 8 -10.64 -10.47 -11.35
C PHE A 8 -9.16 -10.35 -11.04
N TYR A 9 -8.33 -11.23 -11.61
CA TYR A 9 -6.88 -11.16 -11.51
C TYR A 9 -6.34 -9.84 -12.07
N ALA A 10 -6.75 -9.46 -13.29
CA ALA A 10 -6.32 -8.21 -13.91
C ALA A 10 -6.70 -6.97 -13.08
N VAL A 11 -7.91 -6.94 -12.50
CA VAL A 11 -8.35 -5.85 -11.61
C VAL A 11 -7.52 -5.79 -10.34
N CYS A 12 -7.19 -6.94 -9.72
CA CYS A 12 -6.35 -6.96 -8.53
C CYS A 12 -4.97 -6.35 -8.80
N TYR A 13 -4.33 -6.70 -9.92
CA TYR A 13 -3.02 -6.15 -10.29
C TYR A 13 -3.08 -4.69 -10.73
N MET A 14 -4.17 -4.24 -11.37
CA MET A 14 -4.39 -2.82 -11.64
C MET A 14 -4.44 -2.02 -10.33
N MET A 15 -5.19 -2.50 -9.34
CA MET A 15 -5.29 -1.84 -8.03
C MET A 15 -3.95 -1.80 -7.31
N VAL A 16 -3.17 -2.88 -7.35
CA VAL A 16 -1.81 -2.90 -6.79
C VAL A 16 -0.92 -1.85 -7.46
N SER A 17 -0.94 -1.76 -8.79
CA SER A 17 -0.19 -0.74 -9.54
C SER A 17 -0.59 0.68 -9.15
N LEU A 18 -1.89 0.96 -9.01
CA LEU A 18 -2.38 2.27 -8.55
C LEU A 18 -1.88 2.64 -7.16
N ILE A 19 -1.82 1.68 -6.22
CA ILE A 19 -1.34 1.94 -4.86
C ILE A 19 0.14 2.29 -4.86
N PHE A 20 0.95 1.61 -5.67
CA PHE A 20 2.35 1.98 -5.85
C PHE A 20 2.52 3.36 -6.48
N PHE A 21 1.68 3.72 -7.44
CA PHE A 21 1.68 5.06 -8.03
C PHE A 21 1.30 6.14 -7.01
N ILE A 22 0.29 5.88 -6.17
CA ILE A 22 -0.09 6.77 -5.07
C ILE A 22 1.07 6.85 -4.05
N GLY A 23 1.70 5.73 -3.70
CA GLY A 23 2.88 5.71 -2.83
C GLY A 23 4.02 6.57 -3.36
N PHE A 24 4.26 6.55 -4.68
CA PHE A 24 5.24 7.40 -5.34
C PHE A 24 4.89 8.89 -5.23
N LEU A 25 3.62 9.28 -5.36
CA LEU A 25 3.19 10.67 -5.20
C LEU A 25 3.27 11.19 -3.76
N LEU A 26 3.12 10.31 -2.78
CA LEU A 26 3.08 10.68 -1.35
C LEU A 26 4.47 10.61 -0.68
N GLU A 27 5.47 10.02 -1.36
CA GLU A 27 6.89 9.94 -0.96
C GLU A 27 7.07 9.73 0.55
N ASP A 28 7.90 10.57 1.18
CA ASP A 28 8.23 10.50 2.60
C ASP A 28 7.09 10.93 3.52
N ARG A 29 6.02 11.58 3.03
CA ARG A 29 4.94 12.05 3.90
C ARG A 29 4.08 10.92 4.44
N VAL A 30 4.02 9.80 3.74
CA VAL A 30 3.32 8.59 4.18
C VAL A 30 4.20 7.70 5.02
N ALA A 31 5.46 7.51 4.59
CA ALA A 31 6.38 6.56 5.20
C ALA A 31 7.15 7.12 6.40
N CYS A 32 7.42 8.43 6.44
CA CYS A 32 8.20 9.06 7.50
C CYS A 32 7.30 9.92 8.42
N ASN A 33 7.57 9.89 9.72
CA ASN A 33 6.99 10.86 10.65
C ASN A 33 7.78 12.17 10.54
N ALA A 34 7.10 13.32 10.58
CA ALA A 34 7.76 14.62 10.54
C ALA A 34 8.75 14.76 11.72
N SER A 35 10.01 15.03 11.41
CA SER A 35 11.07 15.21 12.42
C SER A 35 10.79 16.47 13.25
N SER A 36 10.25 16.29 14.45
CA SER A 36 10.19 17.35 15.46
C SER A 36 11.59 17.52 16.07
N PRO A 37 12.19 18.72 16.04
CA PRO A 37 13.50 18.99 16.63
C PRO A 37 13.54 18.78 18.16
N ALA A 38 12.39 18.54 18.81
CA ALA A 38 12.29 18.21 20.22
C ALA A 38 12.31 16.68 20.52
N GLN A 39 12.16 15.81 19.51
CA GLN A 39 11.98 14.36 19.74
C GLN A 39 12.86 13.47 18.86
N TYR A 40 13.11 13.79 17.58
CA TYR A 40 13.86 12.90 16.66
C TYR A 40 14.74 13.69 15.67
N LYS A 41 16.04 13.35 15.65
CA LYS A 41 17.10 14.02 14.86
C LYS A 41 17.20 13.52 13.40
N ALA A 42 16.42 12.49 13.04
CA ALA A 42 16.33 11.90 11.70
C ALA A 42 14.87 11.48 11.43
N SER A 43 14.40 11.58 10.18
CA SER A 43 13.11 11.01 9.77
C SER A 43 13.10 9.52 10.05
N THR A 44 12.28 9.08 10.99
CA THR A 44 12.09 7.67 11.29
C THR A 44 10.88 7.15 10.50
N VAL A 45 11.04 5.96 9.92
CA VAL A 45 9.94 5.25 9.25
C VAL A 45 8.84 5.02 10.29
N THR A 46 7.59 5.30 9.92
CA THR A 46 6.47 5.22 10.85
C THR A 46 6.24 3.77 11.21
N GLN A 47 6.50 3.40 12.46
CA GLN A 47 6.26 2.05 12.94
C GLN A 47 4.78 1.91 13.33
N GLY A 48 4.09 0.93 12.75
CA GLY A 48 2.71 0.58 13.11
C GLY A 48 1.64 1.54 12.57
N SER A 49 0.62 1.84 13.39
CA SER A 49 -0.58 2.61 13.01
C SER A 49 -0.45 4.13 13.25
N HIS A 50 0.78 4.64 13.42
CA HIS A 50 0.98 6.06 13.75
C HIS A 50 0.52 6.98 12.61
N ASN A 51 0.68 6.52 11.36
CA ASN A 51 0.17 7.18 10.17
C ASN A 51 -1.03 6.41 9.59
N LYS A 52 -2.24 6.97 9.76
CA LYS A 52 -3.48 6.39 9.19
C LYS A 52 -3.40 6.19 7.67
N ALA A 53 -2.73 7.10 6.96
CA ALA A 53 -2.54 7.02 5.52
C ALA A 53 -1.67 5.81 5.11
N CYS A 54 -0.58 5.54 5.85
CA CYS A 54 0.29 4.39 5.62
C CYS A 54 -0.45 3.07 5.88
N THR A 55 -1.21 2.98 6.98
CA THR A 55 -2.01 1.81 7.30
C THR A 55 -3.09 1.53 6.25
N MET A 56 -3.76 2.57 5.74
CA MET A 56 -4.78 2.42 4.70
C MET A 56 -4.17 1.90 3.39
N LEU A 57 -3.05 2.47 2.94
CA LEU A 57 -2.34 2.00 1.73
C LEU A 57 -1.88 0.54 1.89
N PHE A 58 -1.35 0.19 3.06
CA PHE A 58 -0.96 -1.19 3.37
C PHE A 58 -2.16 -2.15 3.33
N MET A 59 -3.29 -1.80 3.96
CA MET A 59 -4.48 -2.66 3.97
C MET A 59 -5.00 -2.95 2.56
N VAL A 60 -5.08 -1.91 1.72
CA VAL A 60 -5.56 -2.05 0.34
C VAL A 60 -4.58 -2.90 -0.48
N LEU A 61 -3.27 -2.65 -0.35
CA LEU A 61 -2.24 -3.42 -1.07
C LEU A 61 -2.24 -4.89 -0.65
N TYR A 62 -2.32 -5.15 0.65
CA TYR A 62 -2.37 -6.49 1.20
C TYR A 62 -3.60 -7.27 0.71
N PHE A 63 -4.77 -6.63 0.74
CA PHE A 63 -6.01 -7.26 0.29
C PHE A 63 -5.95 -7.67 -1.19
N PHE A 64 -5.58 -6.75 -2.08
CA PHE A 64 -5.57 -7.05 -3.52
C PHE A 64 -4.43 -8.01 -3.92
N THR A 65 -3.30 -7.98 -3.22
CA THR A 65 -2.21 -8.94 -3.46
C THR A 65 -2.62 -10.36 -3.06
N MET A 66 -3.24 -10.53 -1.89
CA MET A 66 -3.73 -11.82 -1.42
C MET A 66 -4.93 -12.32 -2.24
N ALA A 67 -5.82 -11.43 -2.66
CA ALA A 67 -6.90 -11.80 -3.57
C ALA A 67 -6.35 -12.27 -4.92
N GLY A 68 -5.35 -11.57 -5.48
CA GLY A 68 -4.72 -11.93 -6.75
C GLY A 68 -4.06 -13.31 -6.72
N SER A 69 -3.38 -13.68 -5.63
CA SER A 69 -2.80 -15.02 -5.49
C SER A 69 -3.86 -16.12 -5.38
N VAL A 70 -5.02 -15.83 -4.77
CA VAL A 70 -6.16 -16.77 -4.69
C VAL A 70 -6.86 -16.94 -6.03
N TRP A 71 -7.02 -15.88 -6.83
CA TRP A 71 -7.64 -15.98 -8.16
C TRP A 71 -6.76 -16.68 -9.22
N TRP A 72 -5.46 -16.77 -8.96
CA TRP A 72 -4.51 -17.47 -9.81
C TRP A 72 -4.47 -18.98 -9.55
N VAL A 73 -4.81 -19.42 -8.33
CA VAL A 73 -4.94 -20.84 -7.93
C VAL A 73 -6.24 -21.43 -8.46
#